data_AF-A0A4P6YSQ5-F1
#
_entry.id   AF-A0A4P6YSQ5-F1
#
_cell.length_a   1.000
_cell.length_b   1.000
_cell.length_c   1.000
_cell.angle_alpha   90.00
_cell.angle_beta   90.00
_cell.angle_gamma   90.00
#
_symmetry.space_group_name_H-M   'P 1'
#
loop_
_entity.id
_entity.type
_entity.pdbx_description
1 polymer ?
#
loop_
_entity_poly.entity_id
_entity_poly.type
_entity_poly.pdbx_seq_one_letter_code
_entity_poly.pdbx_strand_id
1 'polypeptide(L)'
;MSKYQLNTNEIMVKEYTSGSHIVGNKHLSGELVLTNRNLVWVNVGMFGSVKGIDTFNLRDIKVFDDKVQIKLSGIDDSHLDIYFKNHVETFSFIDRKEATNWANEINHVITDSDEDIIAPETHVIPGEHFLREP
;
A
#
# COMPACT_ATOMS: atom_id res chain seq x y z
N MET A 1 -15.48 2.28 -8.10
CA MET A 1 -15.57 3.75 -8.06
C MET A 1 -15.48 4.13 -6.61
N SER A 2 -14.30 4.60 -6.21
CA SER A 2 -14.02 5.00 -4.83
C SER A 2 -15.08 5.96 -4.31
N LYS A 3 -15.48 5.75 -3.06
CA LYS A 3 -16.41 6.65 -2.35
C LYS A 3 -15.71 7.90 -1.81
N TYR A 4 -14.40 8.02 -2.00
CA TYR A 4 -13.61 9.19 -1.67
C TYR A 4 -13.69 10.24 -2.79
N GLN A 5 -13.88 11.50 -2.41
CA GLN A 5 -13.90 12.63 -3.34
C GLN A 5 -12.50 13.25 -3.40
N LEU A 6 -11.92 13.25 -4.60
CA LEU A 6 -10.58 13.81 -4.84
C LEU A 6 -10.60 15.34 -4.72
N ASN A 7 -9.55 15.90 -4.12
CA ASN A 7 -9.34 17.35 -4.13
C ASN A 7 -8.97 17.88 -5.52
N THR A 8 -9.05 19.20 -5.71
CA THR A 8 -8.48 19.84 -6.90
C THR A 8 -6.98 19.50 -7.01
N ASN A 9 -6.57 18.97 -8.18
CA ASN A 9 -5.21 18.46 -8.47
C ASN A 9 -4.81 17.18 -7.73
N GLU A 10 -5.77 16.44 -7.17
CA GLU A 10 -5.55 15.09 -6.68
C GLU A 10 -5.98 14.07 -7.75
N ILE A 11 -5.11 13.11 -8.03
CA ILE A 11 -5.31 12.07 -9.04
C ILE A 11 -5.22 10.72 -8.33
N MET A 12 -6.20 9.86 -8.56
CA MET A 12 -6.16 8.48 -8.10
C MET A 12 -5.14 7.69 -8.91
N VAL A 13 -4.22 7.05 -8.21
CA VAL A 13 -3.18 6.18 -8.79
C VAL A 13 -3.65 4.73 -8.74
N LYS A 14 -4.15 4.27 -7.58
CA LYS A 14 -4.54 2.88 -7.36
C LYS A 14 -5.71 2.75 -6.38
N GLU A 15 -6.53 1.72 -6.53
CA GLU A 15 -7.66 1.38 -5.66
C GLU A 15 -7.63 -0.12 -5.34
N TYR A 16 -7.92 -0.49 -4.10
CA TYR A 16 -8.06 -1.87 -3.65
C TYR A 16 -9.28 -2.02 -2.74
N THR A 17 -10.27 -2.79 -3.17
CA THR A 17 -11.61 -2.84 -2.56
C THR A 17 -11.83 -4.01 -1.59
N SER A 18 -10.81 -4.87 -1.43
CA SER A 18 -10.88 -6.09 -0.61
C SER A 18 -9.92 -6.07 0.57
N GLY A 19 -9.41 -4.90 0.94
CA GLY A 19 -8.44 -4.74 2.01
C GLY A 19 -9.06 -4.76 3.40
N SER A 20 -8.21 -4.86 4.40
CA SER A 20 -8.55 -4.55 5.78
C SER A 20 -7.54 -3.60 6.41
N HIS A 21 -8.02 -2.62 7.16
CA HIS A 21 -7.17 -1.75 7.98
C HIS A 21 -7.15 -2.29 9.41
N ILE A 22 -5.95 -2.56 9.92
CA ILE A 22 -5.74 -3.17 11.23
C ILE A 22 -5.47 -2.07 12.24
N VAL A 23 -6.44 -1.85 13.14
CA VAL A 23 -6.37 -0.82 14.20
C VAL A 23 -6.50 -1.50 15.56
N GLY A 24 -5.36 -1.66 16.24
CA GLY A 24 -5.28 -2.48 17.45
C GLY A 24 -5.65 -3.93 17.15
N ASN A 25 -6.69 -4.45 17.83
CA ASN A 25 -7.19 -5.82 17.62
C ASN A 25 -8.36 -5.91 16.63
N LYS A 26 -8.67 -4.82 15.91
CA LYS A 26 -9.82 -4.77 14.98
C LYS A 26 -9.34 -4.79 13.54
N HIS A 27 -10.02 -5.60 12.73
CA HIS A 27 -9.91 -5.58 11.27
C HIS A 27 -11.12 -4.85 10.72
N LEU A 28 -10.88 -3.66 10.18
CA LEU A 28 -11.92 -2.87 9.53
C LEU A 28 -11.89 -3.24 8.04
N SER A 29 -13.02 -3.66 7.48
CA SER A 29 -13.13 -3.91 6.05
C SER A 29 -13.36 -2.61 5.28
N GLY A 30 -12.82 -2.50 4.08
CA GLY A 30 -12.91 -1.26 3.34
C GLY A 30 -12.10 -1.22 2.06
N GLU A 31 -11.99 -0.02 1.54
CA GLU A 31 -11.29 0.30 0.31
C GLU A 31 -10.03 1.10 0.65
N LEU A 32 -8.87 0.67 0.15
CA LEU A 32 -7.62 1.42 0.20
C LEU A 32 -7.42 2.13 -1.14
N VAL A 33 -7.13 3.43 -1.09
CA VAL A 33 -6.96 4.28 -2.27
C VAL A 33 -5.62 5.00 -2.15
N LEU A 34 -4.79 4.87 -3.19
CA LEU A 34 -3.57 5.64 -3.34
C LEU A 34 -3.85 6.77 -4.33
N THR A 35 -3.51 8.00 -3.93
CA THR A 35 -3.51 9.17 -4.81
C THR A 35 -2.09 9.71 -4.92
N ASN A 36 -1.87 10.67 -5.81
CA ASN A 36 -0.59 11.40 -5.88
C ASN A 36 -0.27 12.24 -4.63
N ARG A 37 -1.14 12.26 -3.61
CA ARG A 37 -0.98 13.09 -2.40
C ARG A 37 -1.23 12.35 -1.09
N ASN A 38 -2.14 11.38 -1.11
CA ASN A 38 -2.63 10.71 0.09
C ASN A 38 -2.74 9.20 -0.13
N LEU A 39 -2.59 8.47 0.97
CA LEU A 39 -3.16 7.15 1.14
C LEU A 39 -4.47 7.31 1.90
N VAL A 40 -5.56 6.78 1.37
CA VAL A 40 -6.91 6.96 1.92
C VAL A 40 -7.52 5.61 2.23
N TRP A 41 -8.00 5.45 3.45
CA TRP A 41 -8.76 4.30 3.88
C TRP A 41 -10.24 4.66 3.97
N VAL A 42 -11.08 3.94 3.23
CA VAL A 42 -12.54 4.08 3.28
C VAL A 42 -13.11 2.86 3.99
N ASN A 43 -13.52 3.03 5.24
CA ASN A 43 -14.17 1.96 6.02
C ASN A 43 -15.59 1.71 5.50
N VAL A 44 -15.87 0.48 5.09
CA VAL A 44 -17.15 0.08 4.50
C VAL A 44 -17.88 -0.92 5.39
N GLY A 45 -19.17 -0.66 5.62
CA GLY A 45 -20.07 -1.55 6.35
C GLY A 45 -20.60 -2.71 5.51
N MET A 46 -21.28 -3.64 6.18
CA MET A 46 -21.83 -4.89 5.63
C MET A 46 -22.82 -4.69 4.45
N PHE A 47 -23.34 -3.47 4.26
CA PHE A 47 -24.27 -3.10 3.20
C PHE A 47 -23.71 -2.01 2.27
N GLY A 48 -22.37 -1.88 2.19
CA GLY A 48 -21.74 -0.89 1.32
C GLY A 48 -21.76 0.55 1.83
N SER A 49 -22.32 0.81 3.02
CA SER A 49 -22.30 2.15 3.63
C SER A 49 -20.89 2.55 4.06
N VAL A 50 -20.51 3.81 3.82
CA VAL A 50 -19.26 4.36 4.35
C VAL A 50 -19.44 4.63 5.84
N LYS A 51 -18.58 4.03 6.66
CA LYS A 51 -18.55 4.22 8.11
C LYS A 51 -17.55 5.29 8.55
N GLY A 52 -16.51 5.50 7.76
CA GLY A 52 -15.45 6.45 8.03
C GLY A 52 -14.49 6.55 6.85
N ILE A 53 -13.78 7.66 6.78
CA ILE A 53 -12.71 7.89 5.82
C ILE A 53 -11.53 8.43 6.60
N ASP A 54 -10.40 7.73 6.54
CA ASP A 54 -9.14 8.15 7.14
C ASP A 54 -8.17 8.51 6.00
N THR A 55 -7.56 9.70 6.10
CA THR A 55 -6.63 10.22 5.10
C THR A 55 -5.25 10.36 5.70
N PHE A 56 -4.27 9.71 5.09
CA PHE A 56 -2.87 9.73 5.50
C PHE A 56 -2.05 10.45 4.41
N ASN A 57 -1.36 11.53 4.79
CA ASN A 57 -0.55 12.29 3.84
C ASN A 57 0.71 11.50 3.46
N LEU A 58 0.98 11.34 2.16
CA LEU A 58 2.16 10.60 1.72
C LEU A 58 3.48 11.26 2.17
N ARG A 59 3.50 12.58 2.36
CA ARG A 59 4.67 13.32 2.85
C ARG A 59 5.02 13.01 4.30
N ASP A 60 4.13 12.31 5.02
CA ASP A 60 4.36 11.89 6.39
C ASP A 60 4.89 10.47 6.49
N ILE A 61 4.97 9.74 5.38
CA ILE A 61 5.68 8.45 5.32
C ILE A 61 7.18 8.72 5.43
N LYS A 62 7.88 7.90 6.23
CA LYS A 62 9.33 7.99 6.39
C LYS A 62 10.01 7.50 5.12
N VAL A 63 11.01 8.25 4.67
CA VAL A 63 11.88 7.90 3.54
C VAL A 63 13.32 7.88 4.03
N PHE A 64 14.07 6.85 3.67
CA PHE A 64 15.51 6.74 3.94
C PHE A 64 16.19 6.11 2.73
N ASP A 65 17.27 6.72 2.26
CA ASP A 65 18.03 6.27 1.09
C ASP A 65 17.13 6.08 -0.15
N ASP A 66 16.30 7.10 -0.44
CA ASP A 66 15.32 7.12 -1.53
C ASP A 66 14.32 5.95 -1.54
N LYS A 67 14.13 5.31 -0.37
CA LYS A 67 13.18 4.20 -0.17
C LYS A 67 12.21 4.50 0.95
N VAL A 68 10.92 4.33 0.66
CA VAL A 68 9.88 4.43 1.69
C VAL A 68 10.07 3.33 2.73
N GLN A 69 9.88 3.67 4.00
CA GLN A 69 9.98 2.72 5.09
C GLN A 69 8.65 1.96 5.20
N ILE A 70 8.62 0.80 4.55
CA ILE A 70 7.49 -0.12 4.50
C ILE A 70 8.01 -1.54 4.79
N LYS A 71 7.19 -2.36 5.46
CA LYS A 71 7.52 -3.74 5.79
C LYS A 71 6.34 -4.67 5.50
N LEU A 72 6.62 -5.85 4.93
CA LEU A 72 5.65 -6.94 4.90
C LEU A 72 5.60 -7.65 6.26
N SER A 73 4.39 -7.97 6.70
CA SER A 73 4.14 -8.67 7.95
C SER A 73 2.92 -9.59 7.85
N GLY A 74 2.54 -10.23 8.94
CA GLY A 74 1.54 -11.29 8.94
C GLY A 74 2.16 -12.68 8.77
N ILE A 75 1.33 -13.73 8.82
CA ILE A 75 1.80 -15.12 8.75
C ILE A 75 2.30 -15.47 7.33
N ASP A 76 1.71 -14.84 6.33
CA ASP A 76 1.92 -15.06 4.90
C ASP A 76 2.47 -13.82 4.18
N ASP A 77 2.99 -12.84 4.93
CA ASP A 77 3.46 -11.55 4.40
C ASP A 77 2.38 -10.78 3.60
N SER A 78 1.09 -11.03 3.89
CA SER A 78 -0.04 -10.34 3.27
C SER A 78 -0.37 -8.99 3.91
N HIS A 79 0.31 -8.60 4.99
CA HIS A 79 0.13 -7.30 5.62
C HIS A 79 1.22 -6.33 5.18
N LEU A 80 0.86 -5.06 5.12
CA LEU A 80 1.73 -3.93 4.79
C LEU A 80 1.77 -2.96 5.96
N ASP A 81 2.89 -2.92 6.67
CA ASP A 81 3.17 -1.94 7.70
C ASP A 81 3.85 -0.71 7.08
N ILE A 82 3.18 0.44 7.13
CA ILE A 82 3.66 1.71 6.59
C ILE A 82 4.08 2.62 7.75
N TYR A 83 5.35 3.02 7.76
CA TYR A 83 5.92 3.81 8.85
C TYR A 83 5.78 5.30 8.56
N PHE A 84 4.84 5.95 9.25
CA PHE A 84 4.72 7.40 9.26
C PHE A 84 5.67 8.01 10.29
N LYS A 85 5.89 9.33 10.22
CA LYS A 85 6.73 10.09 11.17
C LYS A 85 6.38 9.79 12.63
N ASN A 86 5.08 9.67 12.94
CA ASN A 86 4.57 9.60 14.31
C ASN A 86 3.86 8.29 14.68
N HIS A 87 3.58 7.40 13.72
CA HIS A 87 2.82 6.17 13.95
C HIS A 87 3.10 5.15 12.83
N VAL A 88 2.46 3.98 12.91
CA VAL A 88 2.50 2.95 11.88
C VAL A 88 1.06 2.59 11.55
N GLU A 89 0.76 2.49 10.25
CA GLU A 89 -0.52 1.97 9.77
C GLU A 89 -0.31 0.60 9.13
N THR A 90 -1.21 -0.33 9.42
CA THR A 90 -1.14 -1.69 8.89
C THR A 90 -2.36 -2.01 8.03
N PHE A 91 -2.11 -2.41 6.78
CA PHE A 91 -3.15 -2.83 5.84
C PHE A 91 -2.96 -4.29 5.45
N SER A 92 -4.02 -5.08 5.50
CA SER A 92 -4.04 -6.48 5.09
C SER A 92 -4.60 -6.61 3.67
N PHE A 93 -3.93 -7.44 2.88
CA PHE A 93 -4.24 -7.77 1.50
C PHE A 93 -4.61 -9.24 1.38
N ILE A 94 -5.11 -9.62 0.20
CA ILE A 94 -5.48 -11.00 -0.11
C ILE A 94 -4.27 -11.96 -0.11
N ASP A 95 -3.10 -11.46 -0.51
CA ASP A 95 -1.86 -12.23 -0.56
C ASP A 95 -0.64 -11.30 -0.51
N ARG A 96 0.53 -11.92 -0.36
CA ARG A 96 1.84 -11.25 -0.39
C ARG A 96 2.08 -10.48 -1.68
N LYS A 97 1.62 -11.01 -2.82
CA LYS A 97 1.88 -10.41 -4.14
C LYS A 97 1.20 -9.04 -4.24
N GLU A 98 -0.05 -8.95 -3.82
CA GLU A 98 -0.77 -7.69 -3.79
C GLU A 98 -0.16 -6.71 -2.79
N ALA A 99 0.22 -7.18 -1.59
CA ALA A 99 0.92 -6.35 -0.61
C ALA A 99 2.24 -5.79 -1.19
N THR A 100 3.02 -6.62 -1.89
CA THR A 100 4.28 -6.22 -2.55
C THR A 100 4.04 -5.19 -3.64
N ASN A 101 3.05 -5.40 -4.51
CA ASN A 101 2.67 -4.44 -5.54
C ASN A 101 2.25 -3.10 -4.95
N TRP A 102 1.58 -3.09 -3.80
CA TRP A 102 1.21 -1.86 -3.10
C TRP A 102 2.41 -1.16 -2.48
N ALA A 103 3.35 -1.90 -1.87
CA ALA A 103 4.58 -1.33 -1.34
C ALA A 103 5.38 -0.59 -2.42
N ASN A 104 5.59 -1.24 -3.57
CA ASN A 104 6.38 -0.69 -4.67
C ASN A 104 5.65 0.50 -5.33
N GLU A 105 4.34 0.43 -5.52
CA GLU A 105 3.56 1.56 -6.06
C GLU A 105 3.64 2.78 -5.12
N ILE A 106 3.52 2.58 -3.80
CA ILE A 106 3.68 3.67 -2.83
C ILE A 106 5.09 4.25 -2.90
N ASN A 107 6.13 3.41 -3.03
CA ASN A 107 7.50 3.87 -3.20
C ASN A 107 7.63 4.74 -4.46
N HIS A 108 7.15 4.26 -5.59
CA HIS A 108 7.21 4.95 -6.87
C HIS A 108 6.51 6.31 -6.81
N VAL A 109 5.28 6.37 -6.27
CA VAL A 109 4.52 7.63 -6.15
C VAL A 109 5.23 8.66 -5.26
N ILE A 110 5.95 8.22 -4.22
CA ILE A 110 6.61 9.12 -3.27
C ILE A 110 7.99 9.57 -3.74
N THR A 111 8.74 8.67 -4.37
CA THR A 111 10.17 8.87 -4.67
C THR A 111 10.45 9.11 -6.14
N ASP A 112 9.47 8.86 -7.03
CA ASP A 112 9.63 8.83 -8.49
C ASP A 112 10.67 7.81 -8.96
N SER A 113 11.03 6.84 -8.09
CA SER A 113 11.96 5.77 -8.41
C SER A 113 11.24 4.58 -9.02
N ASP A 114 11.82 4.00 -10.07
CA ASP A 114 11.40 2.73 -10.66
C ASP A 114 12.02 1.52 -9.95
N GLU A 115 12.83 1.74 -8.89
CA GLU A 115 13.41 0.65 -8.11
C GLU A 115 12.36 0.05 -7.18
N ASP A 116 12.12 -1.25 -7.34
CA ASP A 116 11.31 -2.04 -6.42
C ASP A 116 12.02 -2.15 -5.06
N ILE A 117 11.34 -1.70 -4.00
CA ILE A 117 11.84 -1.85 -2.62
C ILE A 117 11.63 -3.26 -2.08
N ILE A 118 10.70 -4.01 -2.69
CA ILE A 118 10.44 -5.41 -2.40
C ILE A 118 10.37 -6.14 -3.74
N ALA A 119 11.26 -7.11 -3.92
CA ALA A 119 11.27 -7.91 -5.13
C ALA A 119 9.92 -8.64 -5.30
N PRO A 120 9.26 -8.51 -6.46
CA PRO A 120 8.10 -9.33 -6.78
C PRO A 120 8.49 -10.81 -6.70
N GLU A 121 7.56 -11.68 -6.28
CA GLU A 121 7.81 -13.12 -6.38
C GLU A 121 7.96 -13.51 -7.85
N THR A 122 9.21 -13.62 -8.27
CA THR A 122 9.57 -14.17 -9.56
C THR A 122 9.61 -15.67 -9.38
N HIS A 123 8.71 -16.39 -10.07
CA HIS A 123 8.89 -17.82 -10.32
C HIS A 123 10.05 -17.97 -11.30
N VAL A 124 11.27 -17.64 -10.87
CA VAL A 124 12.46 -17.90 -11.68
C VAL A 124 12.72 -19.39 -11.63
N ILE A 125 12.77 -20.02 -12.80
CA ILE A 125 13.23 -21.41 -12.91
C ILE A 125 14.71 -21.43 -12.48
N PRO A 126 15.15 -22.38 -11.65
CA PRO A 126 16.56 -22.50 -11.30
C PRO A 126 17.44 -22.54 -12.57
N GLY A 127 18.27 -21.51 -12.76
CA GLY A 127 19.17 -21.36 -13.92
C GLY A 127 19.09 -20.03 -14.67
N GLU A 128 18.06 -19.20 -14.43
CA GLU A 128 17.86 -17.95 -15.18
C GLU A 128 18.63 -16.72 -14.64
N HIS A 129 19.45 -16.88 -13.60
CA HIS A 129 20.27 -15.81 -13.00
C HIS A 129 21.33 -15.22 -13.96
N PHE A 130 21.57 -15.80 -15.13
CA PHE A 130 22.66 -15.41 -16.04
C PHE A 130 22.28 -14.45 -17.18
N LEU A 131 21.00 -14.09 -17.34
CA LEU A 131 20.56 -13.31 -18.53
C LEU A 131 20.24 -11.85 -18.24
N ARG A 132 20.58 -11.34 -17.05
CA ARG A 132 20.44 -9.91 -16.72
C ARG A 132 21.69 -9.38 -16.03
N GLU A 133 22.76 -9.26 -16.80
CA GLU A 133 23.74 -8.19 -16.60
C GLU A 133 23.79 -7.36 -17.90
N PRO A 134 23.99 -6.03 -17.80
CA PRO A 134 23.94 -5.10 -18.94
C PRO A 134 25.05 -5.32 -19.97
#